data_AF-A0A527YSK4-F1
#
_entry.id   AF-A0A527YSK4-F1
#
_cell.length_a   1.000
_cell.length_b   1.000
_cell.length_c   1.000
_cell.angle_alpha   90.00
_cell.angle_beta   90.00
_cell.angle_gamma   90.00
#
_symmetry.space_group_name_H-M   'P 1'
#
loop_
_entity.id
_entity.type
_entity.pdbx_description
1 polymer ?
#
loop_
_entity_poly.entity_id
_entity_poly.type
_entity_poly.pdbx_seq_one_letter_code
_entity_poly.pdbx_strand_id
1 'polypeptide(L)' 'GIIYERWRHMHGCARFFNAVRDTVSDRFLLTYRAGEPKPAKLPGASE' A
#
# COMPACT_ATOMS: atom_id res chain seq x y z
N GLY A 1 -10.54 4.00 -6.66
CA GLY A 1 -9.41 4.66 -7.34
C GLY A 1 -8.14 4.33 -6.59
N ILE A 2 -6.96 4.64 -7.12
CA ILE A 2 -5.71 4.28 -6.42
C ILE A 2 -5.46 5.19 -5.22
N ILE A 3 -5.38 4.58 -4.02
CA ILE A 3 -5.12 5.26 -2.75
C ILE A 3 -3.84 4.70 -2.10
N TYR A 4 -3.08 5.60 -1.48
CA TYR A 4 -1.93 5.29 -0.64
C TYR A 4 -2.36 5.43 0.81
N GLU A 5 -2.41 4.32 1.53
CA GLU A 5 -3.00 4.24 2.87
C GLU A 5 -2.09 3.49 3.84
N ARG A 6 -2.36 3.67 5.13
CA ARG A 6 -1.58 3.06 6.22
C ARG A 6 -2.39 1.96 6.89
N TRP A 7 -1.76 0.82 7.11
CA TRP A 7 -2.34 -0.35 7.75
C TRP A 7 -1.57 -0.72 9.00
N ARG A 8 -2.27 -1.31 9.99
CA ARG A 8 -1.66 -1.88 11.19
C ARG A 8 -2.00 -3.36 11.26
N HIS A 9 -0.98 -4.21 11.43
CA HIS A 9 -1.19 -5.65 11.60
C HIS A 9 -1.66 -5.98 13.03
N MET A 10 -2.89 -5.55 13.36
CA MET A 10 -3.45 -5.56 14.72
C MET A 10 -3.48 -6.96 15.35
N HIS A 11 -3.84 -7.97 14.56
CA HIS A 11 -3.92 -9.37 15.01
C HIS A 11 -2.59 -10.14 14.85
N GLY A 12 -1.47 -9.42 14.70
CA GLY A 12 -0.15 -10.00 14.55
C GLY A 12 0.92 -9.12 15.21
N CYS A 13 1.86 -8.61 14.43
CA CYS A 13 3.02 -7.90 14.96
C CYS A 13 2.72 -6.47 15.47
N ALA A 14 1.49 -5.98 15.34
CA ALA A 14 1.03 -4.64 15.72
C ALA A 14 1.81 -3.46 15.08
N ARG A 15 2.67 -3.75 14.10
CA ARG A 15 3.45 -2.75 13.35
C ARG A 15 2.60 -2.10 12.26
N PHE A 16 2.94 -0.85 11.95
CA PHE A 16 2.41 -0.13 10.81
C PHE A 16 3.19 -0.45 9.53
N PHE A 17 2.48 -0.46 8.41
CA PHE A 17 3.03 -0.46 7.06
C PHE A 17 2.13 0.38 6.15
N ASN A 18 2.61 0.69 4.95
CA ASN A 18 1.82 1.40 3.96
C ASN A 18 1.45 0.47 2.79
N ALA A 19 0.32 0.74 2.16
CA ALA A 19 -0.18 -0.01 1.02
C ALA A 19 -0.67 0.93 -0.08
N VAL A 20 -0.56 0.44 -1.32
CA VAL A 20 -1.25 1.02 -2.47
C VAL A 20 -2.40 0.09 -2.82
N ARG A 21 -3.63 0.59 -2.73
CA ARG A 21 -4.84 -0.19 -3.01
C ARG A 21 -5.70 0.54 -4.04
N ASP A 22 -6.23 -0.19 -5.01
CA ASP A 22 -7.36 0.30 -5.79
C ASP A 22 -8.64 0.13 -4.98
N THR A 23 -9.23 1.23 -4.54
CA THR A 23 -10.45 1.22 -3.73
C THR A 23 -11.74 0.96 -4.53
N VAL A 24 -11.67 0.81 -5.87
CA VAL A 24 -12.83 0.30 -6.65
C VAL A 24 -12.85 -1.22 -6.65
N SER A 25 -11.70 -1.86 -6.92
CA SER A 25 -11.59 -3.32 -7.03
C SER A 25 -11.11 -4.03 -5.75
N ASP A 26 -10.77 -3.28 -4.71
CA ASP A 26 -10.14 -3.74 -3.47
C ASP A 26 -8.82 -4.51 -3.64
N ARG A 27 -8.16 -4.36 -4.79
CA ARG A 27 -6.88 -5.00 -5.05
C ARG A 27 -5.72 -4.23 -4.43
N PHE A 28 -4.89 -4.94 -3.68
CA PHE A 28 -3.58 -4.45 -3.26
C PHE A 28 -2.61 -4.54 -4.43
N LEU A 29 -1.97 -3.42 -4.76
CA LEU A 29 -1.01 -3.33 -5.85
C LEU A 29 0.43 -3.42 -5.34
N LEU A 30 0.71 -2.86 -4.15
CA LEU A 30 2.04 -2.81 -3.55
C LEU A 30 1.93 -2.59 -2.04
N THR A 31 2.90 -3.11 -1.29
CA THR A 31 3.12 -2.74 0.12
C THR A 31 4.55 -2.24 0.29
N TYR A 32 4.76 -1.32 1.24
CA TYR A 32 6.06 -0.73 1.55
C TYR A 32 6.14 -0.39 3.04
N ARG A 33 7.36 -0.25 3.57
CA ARG A 33 7.55 -0.12 5.02
C ARG A 33 7.05 1.23 5.50
N ALA A 34 6.64 1.30 6.76
CA ALA A 34 6.38 2.58 7.41
C ALA A 34 7.68 3.41 7.45
N GLY A 35 7.59 4.69 7.07
CA GLY A 35 8.74 5.60 6.99
C GLY A 35 9.46 5.59 5.64
N GLU A 36 9.22 4.60 4.78
CA GLU A 36 9.71 4.66 3.40
C GLU A 36 8.93 5.70 2.59
N PRO A 37 9.60 6.36 1.62
CA PRO A 37 8.94 7.32 0.76
C PRO A 37 7.84 6.64 -0.07
N LYS A 38 6.82 7.42 -0.45
CA LYS A 38 5.79 6.99 -1.37
C LYS A 38 6.44 6.49 -2.68
N PRO A 39 6.10 5.29 -3.18
CA PRO A 39 6.71 4.76 -4.40
C PRO A 39 6.35 5.61 -5.62
N ALA A 40 7.35 5.85 -6.47
CA ALA A 40 7.21 6.69 -7.66
C ALA A 40 6.52 5.98 -8.83
N LYS A 41 6.61 4.64 -8.90
CA LYS A 41 5.99 3.82 -9.94
C LYS A 41 5.30 2.61 -9.31
N LEU A 42 4.14 2.26 -9.85
CA LEU A 42 3.41 1.05 -9.45
C LEU A 42 3.76 -0.11 -10.37
N PRO A 43 3.90 -1.33 -9.85
CA PRO A 43 4.06 -2.51 -10.68
C PRO A 43 2.82 -2.69 -11.58
N GLY A 44 3.03 -2.78 -12.89
CA GLY A 44 1.96 -2.98 -13.88
C GLY A 44 1.22 -1.71 -14.33
N ALA A 45 1.59 -0.53 -13.83
CA ALA A 45 1.22 0.72 -14.49
C ALA A 45 2.15 0.91 -15.69
N SER A 46 1.70 0.51 -16.88
CA SER A 46 2.30 0.95 -18.13
C SER A 46 2.32 2.48 -18.17
N GLU A 47 3.33 3.02 -18.84
CA GLU A 47 3.61 4.45 -19.02
C GLU A 47 2.40 5.31 -19.38
#